data_AF-A0A2K5J0P8-F1
#
_entry.id   AF-A0A2K5J0P8-F1
#
_cell.length_a   1.000
_cell.length_b   1.000
_cell.length_c   1.000
_cell.angle_alpha   90.00
_cell.angle_beta   90.00
_cell.angle_gamma   90.00
#
_symmetry.space_group_name_H-M   'P 1'
#
loop_
_entity.id
_entity.type
_entity.pdbx_description
1 polymer ?
#
loop_
_entity_poly.entity_id
_entity_poly.type
_entity_poly.pdbx_seq_one_letter_code
_entity_poly.pdbx_strand_id
1 'polypeptide(L)'
;MGVDIRHNKDPKVRHQEPKSQDIYLRLWVKLYRFLARRTNSTFNQVVLKRLFMSPTNRPPLSLSRMIQKMKLPGWENKTAMVVGTIMDDARVQEVPKLKPRQTLRPLQGPEVRACQTRTGQLRLQKLTLDPTVLLKRFWTFLDLTPRF
;
A
#
# COMPACT_ATOMS: atom_id res chain seq x y z
N MET A 1 11.95 -28.25 -41.33
CA MET A 1 12.83 -28.94 -40.36
C MET A 1 12.22 -28.78 -38.98
N GLY A 2 12.07 -29.86 -38.21
CA GLY A 2 11.59 -29.77 -36.82
C GLY A 2 12.72 -29.23 -35.93
N VAL A 3 12.46 -28.16 -35.19
CA VAL A 3 13.42 -27.63 -34.21
C VAL A 3 13.15 -28.33 -32.88
N ASP A 4 14.14 -29.04 -32.36
CA ASP A 4 14.07 -29.70 -31.05
C ASP A 4 14.18 -28.65 -29.92
N ILE A 5 13.04 -28.04 -29.59
CA ILE A 5 12.94 -27.05 -28.52
C ILE A 5 12.28 -27.71 -27.32
N ARG A 6 12.89 -27.54 -26.14
CA ARG A 6 12.34 -28.02 -24.86
C ARG A 6 11.28 -27.04 -24.34
N HIS A 7 10.00 -27.31 -24.62
CA HIS A 7 8.87 -26.43 -24.28
C HIS A 7 8.39 -26.48 -22.81
N ASN A 8 9.02 -27.27 -21.95
CA ASN A 8 8.57 -27.48 -20.56
C ASN A 8 8.62 -26.20 -19.70
N LYS A 9 9.48 -25.22 -20.04
CA LYS A 9 9.72 -24.03 -19.21
C LYS A 9 9.09 -22.74 -19.76
N ASP A 10 8.36 -22.83 -20.87
CA ASP A 10 7.71 -21.68 -21.49
C ASP A 10 6.60 -21.05 -20.63
N PRO A 11 5.73 -21.83 -19.94
CA PRO A 11 4.69 -21.23 -19.10
C PRO A 11 5.29 -20.70 -17.79
N LYS A 12 5.41 -19.38 -17.69
CA LYS A 12 5.80 -18.72 -16.44
C LYS A 12 4.64 -18.69 -15.45
N VAL A 13 4.81 -19.37 -14.31
CA VAL A 13 3.84 -19.37 -13.21
C VAL A 13 3.87 -18.02 -12.50
N ARG A 14 2.92 -17.14 -12.81
CA ARG A 14 2.75 -15.83 -12.16
C ARG A 14 1.28 -15.43 -12.11
N HIS A 15 0.88 -14.79 -11.02
CA HIS A 15 -0.46 -14.21 -10.92
C HIS A 15 -0.54 -12.97 -11.79
N GLN A 16 -1.44 -13.01 -12.77
CA GLN A 16 -1.79 -11.83 -13.57
C GLN A 16 -2.90 -11.03 -12.89
N GLU A 17 -3.73 -11.67 -12.06
CA GLU A 17 -4.93 -11.09 -11.46
C GLU A 17 -5.03 -11.53 -10.00
N PRO A 18 -5.72 -10.77 -9.13
CA PRO A 18 -6.00 -11.25 -7.79
C PRO A 18 -7.00 -12.40 -7.87
N LYS A 19 -6.76 -13.47 -7.11
CA LYS A 19 -7.71 -14.59 -6.98
C LYS A 19 -9.03 -14.18 -6.30
N SER A 20 -9.01 -13.10 -5.51
CA SER A 20 -10.17 -12.60 -4.77
C SER A 20 -11.20 -11.94 -5.69
N GLN A 21 -12.48 -12.15 -5.39
CA GLN A 21 -13.61 -11.49 -6.06
C GLN A 21 -14.01 -10.15 -5.42
N ASP A 22 -13.26 -9.68 -4.42
CA ASP A 22 -13.49 -8.39 -3.76
C ASP A 22 -13.41 -7.23 -4.76
N ILE A 23 -14.51 -6.46 -4.85
CA ILE A 23 -14.69 -5.33 -5.76
C ILE A 23 -13.66 -4.23 -5.47
N TYR A 24 -13.37 -3.96 -4.19
CA TYR A 24 -12.41 -2.92 -3.82
C TYR A 24 -11.02 -3.29 -4.31
N LEU A 25 -10.56 -4.51 -4.02
CA LEU A 25 -9.25 -4.98 -4.47
C LEU A 25 -9.09 -4.87 -6.00
N ARG A 26 -10.15 -5.16 -6.75
CA ARG A 26 -10.17 -5.04 -8.22
C ARG A 26 -10.07 -3.58 -8.68
N LEU A 27 -10.72 -2.64 -8.00
CA LEU A 27 -10.57 -1.20 -8.26
C LEU A 27 -9.14 -0.72 -8.02
N TRP A 28 -8.53 -1.12 -6.89
CA TRP A 28 -7.13 -0.83 -6.58
C TRP A 28 -6.19 -1.39 -7.66
N VAL A 29 -6.41 -2.63 -8.10
CA VAL A 29 -5.62 -3.24 -9.18
C VAL A 29 -5.76 -2.49 -10.50
N LYS A 30 -6.96 -2.03 -10.87
CA LYS A 30 -7.17 -1.23 -12.10
C LYS A 30 -6.37 0.07 -12.04
N LEU A 31 -6.42 0.77 -10.92
CA LEU A 31 -5.67 2.01 -10.72
C LEU A 31 -4.15 1.78 -10.83
N TYR A 32 -3.62 0.81 -10.09
CA TYR A 32 -2.17 0.53 -10.11
C TYR A 32 -1.70 -0.08 -11.43
N ARG A 33 -2.55 -0.80 -12.18
CA ARG A 33 -2.25 -1.21 -13.56
C ARG A 33 -2.11 -0.02 -14.49
N PHE A 34 -3.00 0.98 -14.37
CA PHE A 34 -2.91 2.21 -15.15
C PHE A 34 -1.64 2.99 -14.80
N LEU A 35 -1.38 3.20 -13.51
CA LEU A 35 -0.20 3.93 -13.04
C LEU A 35 1.10 3.21 -13.43
N ALA A 36 1.21 1.90 -13.24
CA ALA A 36 2.43 1.15 -13.56
C ALA A 36 2.76 1.13 -15.07
N ARG A 37 1.78 1.34 -15.93
CA ARG A 37 1.99 1.46 -17.40
C ARG A 37 2.37 2.88 -17.81
N ARG A 38 1.78 3.89 -17.18
CA ARG A 38 1.99 5.31 -17.54
C ARG A 38 3.16 5.96 -16.82
N THR A 39 3.61 5.40 -15.70
CA THR A 39 4.72 5.91 -14.91
C THR A 39 5.88 4.92 -14.90
N ASN A 40 7.12 5.40 -15.02
CA ASN A 40 8.34 4.59 -14.94
C ASN A 40 8.78 4.30 -13.49
N SER A 41 7.85 4.37 -12.52
CA SER A 41 8.16 4.12 -11.11
C SER A 41 8.10 2.63 -10.79
N THR A 42 9.24 2.07 -10.36
CA THR A 42 9.34 0.68 -9.89
C THR A 42 8.45 0.41 -8.68
N PHE A 43 8.16 1.43 -7.87
CA PHE A 43 7.26 1.34 -6.71
C PHE A 43 5.86 0.85 -7.11
N ASN A 44 5.28 1.43 -8.16
CA ASN A 44 3.93 1.07 -8.62
C ASN A 44 3.87 -0.38 -9.14
N GLN A 45 4.95 -0.85 -9.78
CA GLN A 45 5.07 -2.23 -10.24
C GLN A 45 5.14 -3.21 -9.05
N VAL A 46 5.90 -2.86 -8.00
CA VAL A 46 6.00 -3.66 -6.76
C VAL A 46 4.66 -3.72 -6.02
N VAL A 47 3.96 -2.59 -5.89
CA VAL A 47 2.63 -2.55 -5.24
C VAL A 47 1.64 -3.43 -6.01
N LEU A 48 1.59 -3.32 -7.34
CA LEU A 48 0.73 -4.14 -8.18
C LEU A 48 1.02 -5.64 -7.99
N LYS A 49 2.30 -6.04 -7.98
CA LYS A 49 2.71 -7.43 -7.74
C LYS A 49 2.26 -7.91 -6.35
N ARG A 50 2.34 -7.06 -5.32
CA ARG A 50 1.88 -7.39 -3.96
C ARG A 50 0.37 -7.52 -3.85
N LEU A 51 -0.40 -6.74 -4.61
CA LEU A 51 -1.87 -6.87 -4.63
C LEU A 51 -2.34 -8.24 -5.17
N PHE A 52 -1.57 -8.87 -6.07
CA PHE A 52 -1.87 -10.21 -6.60
C PHE A 52 -1.47 -11.35 -5.66
N MET A 53 -0.67 -11.07 -4.63
CA MET A 53 -0.22 -12.12 -3.71
C MET A 53 -1.37 -12.67 -2.88
N SER A 54 -1.31 -13.97 -2.55
CA SER A 54 -2.19 -14.57 -1.55
C SER A 54 -1.96 -13.93 -0.16
N PRO A 55 -2.92 -14.04 0.77
CA PRO A 55 -2.72 -13.60 2.15
C PRO A 55 -1.54 -14.32 2.83
N THR A 56 -1.33 -15.62 2.58
CA THR A 56 -0.20 -16.39 3.11
C THR A 56 1.15 -15.80 2.70
N ASN A 57 1.25 -15.29 1.47
CA ASN A 57 2.47 -14.65 0.95
C ASN A 57 2.61 -13.18 1.38
N ARG A 58 1.66 -12.66 2.18
CA ARG A 58 1.67 -11.31 2.76
C ARG A 58 1.64 -11.42 4.28
N PRO A 59 2.77 -11.81 4.91
CA PRO A 59 2.82 -11.98 6.34
C PRO A 59 2.46 -10.66 7.05
N PRO A 60 1.74 -10.73 8.17
CA PRO A 60 1.33 -9.54 8.89
C PRO A 60 2.55 -8.86 9.54
N LEU A 61 2.56 -7.54 9.55
CA LEU A 61 3.69 -6.73 10.03
C LEU A 61 3.36 -6.09 11.37
N SER A 62 4.18 -6.30 12.40
CA SER A 62 3.96 -5.71 13.72
C SER A 62 4.35 -4.22 13.76
N LEU A 63 3.64 -3.44 14.59
CA LEU A 63 3.98 -2.03 14.82
C LEU A 63 5.42 -1.84 15.34
N SER A 64 5.87 -2.71 16.24
CA SER A 64 7.24 -2.72 16.78
C SER A 64 8.30 -2.80 15.67
N ARG A 65 8.11 -3.69 14.68
CA ARG A 65 9.02 -3.82 13.52
C ARG A 65 8.99 -2.59 12.63
N MET A 66 7.81 -1.99 12.43
CA MET A 66 7.69 -0.77 11.62
C MET A 66 8.45 0.40 12.25
N ILE A 67 8.28 0.61 13.56
CA ILE A 67 8.96 1.67 14.31
C ILE A 67 10.47 1.47 14.26
N GLN A 68 10.96 0.24 14.44
CA GLN A 68 12.38 -0.05 14.36
C GLN A 68 12.97 0.28 12.97
N LYS A 69 12.23 0.01 11.88
CA LYS A 69 12.66 0.36 10.52
C LYS A 69 12.66 1.87 10.27
N MET A 70 11.73 2.59 10.89
CA MET A 70 11.64 4.06 10.76
C MET A 70 12.70 4.81 11.56
N LYS A 71 13.22 4.20 12.65
CA LYS A 71 14.33 4.76 13.43
C LYS A 71 15.70 4.61 12.76
N LEU A 72 15.79 3.90 11.64
CA LEU A 72 17.06 3.73 10.92
C LEU A 72 17.50 5.05 10.28
N PRO A 73 18.82 5.34 10.22
CA PRO A 73 19.32 6.56 9.61
C PRO A 73 18.90 6.65 8.13
N GLY A 74 18.44 7.83 7.70
CA GLY A 74 17.98 8.09 6.33
C GLY A 74 16.49 7.83 6.07
N TRP A 75 15.69 7.57 7.11
CA TRP A 75 14.24 7.31 7.02
C TRP A 75 13.35 8.34 7.71
N GLU A 76 13.94 9.38 8.31
CA GLU A 76 13.25 10.37 9.15
C GLU A 76 12.10 11.12 8.47
N ASN A 77 12.22 11.39 7.16
CA ASN A 77 11.22 12.13 6.38
C ASN A 77 10.41 11.24 5.42
N LYS A 78 10.57 9.92 5.50
CA LYS A 78 9.95 8.96 4.57
C LYS A 78 8.66 8.40 5.15
N THR A 79 7.73 8.06 4.27
CA THR A 79 6.44 7.48 4.64
C THR A 79 6.49 5.96 4.56
N ALA A 80 6.05 5.27 5.61
CA ALA A 80 5.88 3.81 5.59
C ALA A 80 4.64 3.47 4.77
N MET A 81 4.81 2.60 3.78
CA MET A 81 3.69 2.02 3.03
C MET A 81 3.73 0.50 3.16
N VAL A 82 2.64 -0.09 3.64
CA VAL A 82 2.51 -1.53 3.87
C VAL A 82 1.28 -2.05 3.12
N VAL A 83 1.50 -2.93 2.15
CA VAL A 83 0.43 -3.65 1.45
C VAL A 83 0.20 -4.97 2.17
N GLY A 84 -0.63 -4.95 3.21
CA GLY A 84 -0.91 -6.12 4.04
C GLY A 84 -1.58 -5.75 5.35
N THR A 85 -1.65 -6.72 6.26
CA THR A 85 -2.18 -6.52 7.60
C THR A 85 -1.09 -5.98 8.51
N ILE A 86 -1.43 -4.97 9.31
CA ILE A 86 -0.58 -4.47 10.40
C ILE A 86 -1.14 -5.01 11.70
N MET A 87 -0.30 -5.63 12.53
CA MET A 87 -0.69 -6.10 13.86
C MET A 87 -0.25 -5.10 14.91
N ASP A 88 -1.16 -4.84 15.85
CA ASP A 88 -0.85 -4.13 17.06
C ASP A 88 0.01 -4.99 18.01
N ASP A 89 0.91 -4.35 18.74
CA ASP A 89 1.82 -4.99 19.68
C ASP A 89 1.74 -4.23 21.01
N ALA A 90 1.03 -4.81 21.98
CA ALA A 90 0.70 -4.18 23.27
C ALA A 90 1.93 -3.76 24.10
N ARG A 91 3.13 -4.21 23.72
CA ARG A 91 4.40 -3.83 24.37
C ARG A 91 4.89 -2.44 23.98
N VAL A 92 4.38 -1.88 22.88
CA VAL A 92 4.78 -0.56 22.39
C VAL A 92 3.90 0.50 23.06
N GLN A 93 4.44 1.19 24.07
CA GLN A 93 3.70 2.24 24.78
C GLN A 93 3.61 3.55 23.99
N GLU A 94 4.66 3.94 23.26
CA GLU A 94 4.68 5.17 22.48
C GLU A 94 4.87 4.87 20.99
N VAL A 95 3.83 5.16 20.21
CA VAL A 95 3.91 5.15 18.75
C VAL A 95 4.40 6.53 18.32
N PRO A 96 5.61 6.65 17.75
CA PRO A 96 6.07 7.91 17.19
C PRO A 96 5.06 8.39 16.14
N LYS A 97 4.95 9.71 15.90
CA LYS A 97 4.05 10.30 14.90
C LYS A 97 4.44 9.84 13.49
N LEU A 98 4.04 8.63 13.14
CA LEU A 98 4.13 8.07 11.80
C LEU A 98 2.94 8.62 11.00
N LYS A 99 3.14 8.84 9.71
CA LYS A 99 2.05 9.14 8.77
C LYS A 99 1.63 7.82 8.10
N PRO A 100 0.80 6.95 8.71
CA PRO A 100 0.39 5.72 8.04
C PRO A 100 -0.53 6.08 6.87
N ARG A 101 -0.15 5.68 5.64
CA ARG A 101 -1.01 5.81 4.47
C ARG A 101 -1.25 4.44 3.84
N GLN A 102 -2.49 3.99 4.01
CA GLN A 102 -3.18 2.83 3.40
C GLN A 102 -2.81 1.44 3.93
N THR A 103 -3.80 0.78 4.54
CA THR A 103 -3.85 -0.65 4.85
C THR A 103 -5.11 -1.24 4.21
N LEU A 104 -5.03 -2.47 3.70
CA LEU A 104 -6.16 -3.09 2.98
C LEU A 104 -7.10 -3.89 3.90
N ARG A 105 -6.65 -4.26 5.10
CA ARG A 105 -7.47 -4.94 6.12
C ARG A 105 -7.00 -4.55 7.53
N PRO A 106 -7.79 -3.82 8.33
CA PRO A 106 -7.60 -3.80 9.78
C PRO A 106 -8.13 -5.12 10.39
N LEU A 107 -7.45 -5.65 11.40
CA LEU A 107 -8.03 -6.64 12.31
C LEU A 107 -9.04 -5.91 13.21
N GLN A 108 -10.30 -6.36 13.24
CA GLN A 108 -11.23 -5.97 14.29
C GLN A 108 -10.85 -6.75 15.56
N GLY A 109 -10.18 -6.05 16.48
CA GLY A 109 -10.09 -6.40 17.90
C GLY A 109 -10.61 -5.22 18.74
N PRO A 110 -10.91 -5.40 20.04
CA PRO A 110 -11.61 -4.41 20.87
C PRO A 110 -10.81 -3.11 21.16
N GLU A 111 -9.57 -2.99 20.69
CA GLU A 111 -8.52 -2.18 21.31
C GLU A 111 -7.77 -1.31 20.30
N VAL A 112 -8.43 -0.29 19.74
CA VAL A 112 -7.76 0.89 19.15
C VAL A 112 -7.20 1.79 20.29
N ARG A 113 -6.59 1.19 21.31
CA ARG A 113 -6.46 1.74 22.67
C ARG A 113 -5.94 3.20 22.66
N ALA A 114 -6.87 4.14 22.84
CA ALA A 114 -6.74 5.55 23.22
C ALA A 114 -5.79 6.43 22.35
N CYS A 115 -6.25 7.41 21.58
CA CYS A 115 -6.76 8.71 22.07
C CYS A 115 -6.03 9.35 23.29
N GLN A 116 -4.83 8.89 23.67
CA GLN A 116 -4.11 9.43 24.82
C GLN A 116 -3.04 10.46 24.41
N THR A 117 -3.49 11.60 23.90
CA THR A 117 -2.85 12.88 24.27
C THR A 117 -4.00 13.86 24.50
N ARG A 118 -4.07 14.41 25.71
CA ARG A 118 -5.17 15.18 26.30
C ARG A 118 -5.44 16.55 25.65
N THR A 119 -5.14 16.75 24.37
CA THR A 119 -5.38 18.00 23.68
C THR A 119 -6.24 17.80 22.45
N GLY A 120 -7.52 18.16 22.60
CA GLY A 120 -8.38 18.64 21.52
C GLY A 120 -8.65 17.69 20.36
N GLN A 121 -9.74 16.92 20.47
CA GLN A 121 -10.56 16.39 19.36
C GLN A 121 -9.83 15.89 18.10
N LEU A 122 -9.84 14.57 17.90
CA LEU A 122 -9.91 14.01 16.55
C LEU A 122 -11.18 13.16 16.44
N ARG A 123 -12.25 13.82 16.00
CA ARG A 123 -13.44 13.15 15.47
C ARG A 123 -13.00 12.19 14.37
N LEU A 124 -13.43 10.95 14.49
CA LEU A 124 -13.40 9.94 13.45
C LEU A 124 -14.32 10.41 12.32
N GLN A 125 -13.81 11.27 11.44
CA GLN A 125 -14.54 11.65 10.25
C GLN A 125 -14.32 10.55 9.21
N LYS A 126 -15.41 9.87 8.85
CA LYS A 126 -15.51 9.14 7.59
C LYS A 126 -15.09 10.12 6.49
N LEU A 127 -13.91 9.95 5.93
CA LEU A 127 -13.58 10.58 4.65
C LEU A 127 -13.82 9.55 3.56
N THR A 128 -15.06 9.51 3.10
CA THR A 128 -15.35 9.28 1.69
C THR A 128 -14.32 10.06 0.86
N LEU A 129 -13.67 9.35 -0.05
CA LEU A 129 -12.69 9.90 -0.95
C LEU A 129 -13.41 10.90 -1.87
N ASP A 130 -13.43 12.18 -1.52
CA ASP A 130 -14.05 13.20 -2.37
C ASP A 130 -13.27 13.29 -3.70
N PRO A 131 -13.92 13.03 -4.85
CA PRO A 131 -13.27 13.01 -6.17
C PRO A 131 -12.68 14.37 -6.57
N THR A 132 -13.05 15.45 -5.88
CA THR A 132 -12.58 16.82 -6.10
C THR A 132 -11.13 17.03 -5.66
N VAL A 133 -10.64 16.32 -4.63
CA VAL A 133 -9.25 16.45 -4.15
C VAL A 133 -8.28 15.72 -5.08
N LEU A 134 -8.74 14.64 -5.73
CA LEU A 134 -7.96 13.90 -6.71
C LEU A 134 -7.79 14.72 -8.00
N LEU A 135 -8.84 15.40 -8.46
CA LEU A 135 -8.80 16.24 -9.65
C LEU A 135 -7.91 17.48 -9.45
N LYS A 136 -7.99 18.14 -8.29
CA LYS A 136 -7.14 19.31 -7.98
C LYS A 136 -5.65 18.95 -7.91
N ARG A 137 -5.30 17.78 -7.36
CA ARG A 137 -3.90 17.31 -7.35
C ARG A 137 -3.40 16.83 -8.71
N PHE A 138 -4.30 16.29 -9.53
CA PHE A 138 -3.97 15.86 -10.89
C PHE A 138 -3.66 17.05 -11.80
N TRP A 139 -4.41 18.15 -11.68
CA TRP A 139 -4.14 19.38 -12.44
C TRP A 139 -2.86 20.10 -12.01
N THR A 140 -2.59 20.22 -10.70
CA THR A 140 -1.32 20.80 -10.23
C THR A 140 -0.08 20.01 -10.64
N PHE A 141 -0.22 18.73 -11.00
CA PHE A 141 0.89 17.90 -11.47
C PHE A 141 1.11 18.00 -12.98
N LEU A 142 0.10 18.42 -13.75
CA LEU A 142 0.18 18.62 -15.20
C LEU A 142 0.72 20.00 -15.58
N ASP A 143 0.59 21.00 -14.70
CA ASP A 143 1.12 22.36 -14.91
C ASP A 143 2.62 22.50 -14.55
N LEU A 144 3.24 21.47 -13.96
CA LEU A 144 4.65 21.47 -13.54
C LEU A 144 5.62 20.82 -14.53
N THR A 145 5.18 20.50 -15.75
CA THR A 145 6.07 20.12 -16.86
C THR A 145 6.25 21.31 -17.81
N PRO A 146 7.46 21.88 -17.93
CA PRO A 146 7.78 22.79 -19.02
C PRO A 146 7.61 22.03 -20.34
N ARG A 147 6.83 22.59 -21.27
CA ARG A 147 6.83 22.15 -22.67
C ARG A 147 8.23 22.38 -23.23
N PHE A 148 8.94 21.30 -23.48
CA PHE A 148 10.01 21.20 -24.49
C PHE A 148 9.98 19.78 -25.05
#